data_AF-A0A1V6H1Y9-F1
#
_entry.id   AF-A0A1V6H1Y9-F1
#
_cell.length_a   1.000
_cell.length_b   1.000
_cell.length_c   1.000
_cell.angle_alpha   90.00
_cell.angle_beta   90.00
_cell.angle_gamma   90.00
#
_symmetry.space_group_name_H-M   'P 1'
#
loop_
_entity.id
_entity.type
_entity.pdbx_description
1 polymer ?
#
loop_
_entity_poly.entity_id
_entity_poly.type
_entity_poly.pdbx_seq_one_letter_code
_entity_poly.pdbx_strand_id
1 'polypeptide(L)'
;MSRKSKFWRIFGRVILITLQVVGVILLFTFKFLLKMSERTSNTAVEKSSAPVDDGRKVTARFEPAQAREVYVCKYCGTQGRDPYFASSYCNYSPTKSHSLIRGSDTYVCKFCGTLGRDPYFTSGYCPYSPNNHHILTQGRSMYVCKYCGEQSQNPLFVPNTCFKSPHKKHELID
;
A
#
# COMPACT_ATOMS: atom_id res chain seq x y z
N MET A 1 -65.84 -8.91 -8.80
CA MET A 1 -64.66 -8.20 -9.34
C MET A 1 -63.39 -8.75 -8.71
N SER A 2 -62.50 -9.27 -9.55
CA SER A 2 -61.46 -10.26 -9.22
C SER A 2 -60.22 -9.65 -8.54
N ARG A 3 -59.90 -10.09 -7.31
CA ARG A 3 -58.68 -9.74 -6.57
C ARG A 3 -57.38 -10.25 -7.23
N LYS A 4 -57.48 -11.08 -8.28
CA LYS A 4 -56.32 -11.67 -8.99
C LYS A 4 -55.53 -10.66 -9.84
N SER A 5 -56.11 -9.52 -10.21
CA SER A 5 -55.46 -8.57 -11.14
C SER A 5 -54.43 -7.62 -10.49
N LYS A 6 -54.55 -7.35 -9.18
CA LYS A 6 -53.59 -6.47 -8.47
C LYS A 6 -52.30 -7.21 -8.11
N PHE A 7 -52.38 -8.50 -7.82
CA PHE A 7 -51.23 -9.33 -7.45
C PHE A 7 -50.23 -9.48 -8.61
N TRP A 8 -50.73 -9.68 -9.84
CA TRP A 8 -49.90 -9.79 -11.04
C TRP A 8 -49.12 -8.52 -11.38
N ARG A 9 -49.66 -7.33 -11.07
CA ARG A 9 -48.96 -6.05 -11.31
C ARG A 9 -47.78 -5.81 -10.37
N ILE A 10 -47.85 -6.31 -9.14
CA ILE A 10 -46.76 -6.19 -8.16
C ILE A 10 -45.68 -7.23 -8.47
N PHE A 11 -46.08 -8.47 -8.74
CA PHE A 11 -45.14 -9.54 -9.10
C PHE A 11 -44.34 -9.20 -10.35
N GLY A 12 -44.97 -8.62 -11.38
CA GLY A 12 -44.27 -8.18 -12.60
C GLY A 12 -43.21 -7.11 -12.34
N ARG A 13 -43.45 -6.18 -11.41
CA ARG A 13 -42.48 -5.13 -11.05
C ARG A 13 -41.30 -5.68 -10.27
N VAL A 14 -41.52 -6.63 -9.37
CA VAL A 14 -40.44 -7.28 -8.61
C VAL A 14 -39.55 -8.12 -9.53
N ILE A 15 -40.14 -8.84 -10.49
CA ILE A 15 -39.38 -9.60 -11.50
C ILE A 15 -38.55 -8.65 -12.38
N LEU A 16 -39.09 -7.51 -12.79
CA LEU A 16 -38.34 -6.54 -13.61
C LEU A 16 -37.13 -5.96 -12.85
N ILE A 17 -37.30 -5.61 -11.57
CA ILE A 17 -36.22 -5.07 -10.73
C ILE A 17 -35.12 -6.12 -10.52
N THR A 18 -35.50 -7.36 -10.22
CA THR A 18 -34.52 -8.44 -10.02
C THR A 18 -33.72 -8.71 -11.29
N LEU A 19 -34.35 -8.69 -12.48
CA LEU A 19 -33.65 -8.83 -13.75
C LEU A 19 -32.67 -7.68 -14.02
N GLN A 20 -33.02 -6.43 -13.66
CA GLN A 20 -32.11 -5.29 -13.81
C GLN A 20 -30.89 -5.39 -12.89
N VAL A 21 -31.09 -5.78 -11.63
CA VAL A 21 -29.99 -5.94 -10.67
C VAL A 21 -29.05 -7.07 -11.09
N VAL A 22 -29.60 -8.23 -11.51
CA VAL A 22 -28.79 -9.34 -12.01
C VAL A 22 -28.00 -8.94 -13.26
N GLY A 23 -28.61 -8.19 -14.18
CA GLY A 23 -27.92 -7.67 -15.37
C GLY A 23 -26.72 -6.78 -15.03
N VAL A 24 -26.88 -5.86 -14.07
CA VAL A 24 -25.78 -4.97 -13.63
C VAL A 24 -24.65 -5.78 -12.97
N ILE A 25 -24.99 -6.77 -12.13
CA ILE A 25 -23.99 -7.64 -11.48
C ILE A 25 -23.22 -8.44 -12.55
N LEU A 26 -23.91 -9.03 -13.52
CA LEU A 26 -23.29 -9.78 -14.62
C LEU A 26 -22.38 -8.90 -15.49
N LEU A 27 -22.77 -7.65 -15.76
CA LEU A 27 -21.91 -6.72 -16.50
C LEU A 27 -20.66 -6.35 -15.70
N PHE A 28 -20.78 -6.16 -14.38
CA PHE A 28 -19.65 -5.88 -13.51
C PHE A 28 -18.67 -7.05 -13.43
N THR A 29 -19.17 -8.28 -13.26
CA THR A 29 -18.32 -9.48 -13.21
C THR A 29 -17.65 -9.74 -14.55
N PHE A 30 -18.37 -9.56 -15.67
CA PHE A 30 -17.80 -9.71 -17.01
C PHE A 30 -16.67 -8.70 -17.28
N LYS A 31 -16.87 -7.43 -16.92
CA LYS A 31 -15.84 -6.38 -17.06
C LYS A 31 -14.61 -6.66 -16.19
N PHE A 32 -14.82 -7.19 -14.98
CA PHE A 32 -13.75 -7.60 -14.09
C PHE A 32 -12.96 -8.80 -14.65
N LEU A 33 -13.64 -9.78 -15.23
CA LEU A 33 -13.02 -10.94 -15.88
C LEU A 33 -12.22 -10.57 -17.13
N LEU A 34 -12.74 -9.65 -17.97
CA LEU A 34 -11.97 -9.12 -19.10
C LEU A 34 -10.69 -8.43 -18.64
N LYS A 35 -10.74 -7.66 -17.54
CA LYS A 35 -9.55 -7.01 -16.97
C LYS A 35 -8.51 -8.00 -16.42
N MET A 36 -8.96 -9.17 -15.96
CA MET A 36 -8.08 -10.25 -15.49
C MET A 36 -7.43 -11.02 -16.65
N SER A 37 -8.16 -11.23 -17.76
CA SER A 37 -7.63 -11.92 -18.96
C SER A 37 -6.50 -11.14 -19.65
N GLU A 38 -6.50 -9.81 -19.54
CA GLU A 38 -5.46 -8.94 -20.12
C GLU A 38 -4.11 -9.04 -19.37
N ARG A 39 -4.09 -9.61 -18.16
CA ARG A 39 -2.86 -9.81 -17.37
C ARG A 39 -2.14 -11.13 -17.61
N THR A 40 -2.78 -12.09 -18.30
CA THR A 40 -2.25 -13.46 -18.43
C THR A 40 -1.54 -13.75 -19.76
N SER A 41 -1.51 -12.81 -20.70
CA SER A 41 -0.93 -13.01 -22.04
C SER A 41 0.59 -12.80 -22.15
N ASN A 42 1.25 -12.28 -21.11
CA ASN A 42 2.66 -11.86 -21.21
C ASN A 42 3.68 -12.85 -20.62
N THR A 43 3.30 -14.11 -20.42
CA THR A 43 4.24 -15.17 -20.00
C THR A 43 4.12 -16.40 -20.91
N ALA A 44 4.59 -16.26 -22.15
CA ALA A 44 4.84 -17.40 -23.02
C ALA A 44 6.14 -17.16 -23.80
N VAL A 45 7.18 -17.88 -23.37
CA VAL A 45 8.12 -18.65 -24.20
C VAL A 45 8.50 -18.02 -25.54
N GLU A 46 9.76 -17.58 -25.68
CA GLU A 46 10.44 -17.73 -26.96
C GLU A 46 11.84 -18.31 -26.78
N LYS A 47 12.10 -19.24 -27.69
CA LYS A 47 13.07 -20.31 -27.69
C LYS A 47 14.28 -19.85 -28.48
N SER A 48 15.45 -20.29 -28.02
CA SER A 48 16.74 -20.32 -28.69
C SER A 48 16.74 -20.24 -30.23
N SER A 49 17.52 -19.29 -30.77
CA SER A 49 18.39 -19.53 -31.93
C SER A 49 19.53 -18.51 -31.92
N ALA A 50 20.76 -19.00 -31.98
CA ALA A 50 21.96 -18.18 -32.10
C ALA A 50 22.12 -17.67 -33.54
N PRO A 51 22.67 -16.47 -33.72
CA PRO A 51 23.49 -16.18 -34.88
C PRO A 51 24.89 -15.71 -34.48
N VAL A 52 25.81 -16.10 -35.35
CA VAL A 52 27.25 -15.83 -35.35
C VAL A 52 27.53 -14.32 -35.38
N ASP A 53 28.59 -13.99 -34.66
CA ASP A 53 29.30 -12.72 -34.51
C ASP A 53 29.60 -12.03 -35.85
N ASP A 54 29.10 -10.81 -36.03
CA ASP A 54 29.84 -9.76 -36.73
C ASP A 54 29.31 -8.36 -36.36
N GLY A 55 30.22 -7.44 -36.04
CA GLY A 55 30.03 -6.01 -36.25
C GLY A 55 29.04 -5.25 -35.36
N ARG A 56 29.57 -4.73 -34.24
CA ARG A 56 29.23 -3.41 -33.65
C ARG A 56 27.73 -3.06 -33.60
N LYS A 57 27.02 -3.63 -32.64
CA LYS A 57 25.71 -3.13 -32.19
C LYS A 57 25.87 -2.55 -30.80
N VAL A 58 25.72 -1.23 -30.68
CA VAL A 58 25.58 -0.55 -29.39
C VAL A 58 24.36 -1.18 -28.72
N THR A 59 24.60 -2.11 -27.81
CA THR A 59 23.57 -2.62 -26.91
C THR A 59 23.21 -1.45 -26.02
N ALA A 60 22.16 -0.73 -26.38
CA ALA A 60 21.35 -0.02 -25.41
C ALA A 60 20.89 -1.09 -24.42
N ARG A 61 21.66 -1.24 -23.34
CA ARG A 61 21.29 -2.00 -22.17
C ARG A 61 19.95 -1.39 -21.76
N PHE A 62 18.86 -2.14 -21.95
CA PHE A 62 17.62 -1.85 -21.26
C PHE A 62 17.94 -2.02 -19.77
N GLU A 63 18.49 -0.96 -19.17
CA GLU A 63 18.35 -0.73 -17.74
C GLU A 63 16.86 -0.88 -17.45
N PRO A 64 16.44 -1.78 -16.54
CA PRO A 64 15.06 -1.78 -16.09
C PRO A 64 14.78 -0.36 -15.65
N ALA A 65 13.78 0.30 -16.25
CA ALA A 65 13.41 1.68 -16.01
C ALA A 65 13.59 1.96 -14.52
N GLN A 66 14.66 2.68 -14.17
CA GLN A 66 15.08 2.84 -12.78
C GLN A 66 13.82 3.21 -12.01
N ALA A 67 13.38 2.31 -11.12
CA ALA A 67 12.23 2.55 -10.28
C ALA A 67 12.56 3.85 -9.55
N ARG A 68 11.98 4.96 -10.02
CA ARG A 68 12.41 6.30 -9.64
C ARG A 68 12.29 6.36 -8.14
N GLU A 69 13.43 6.40 -7.46
CA GLU A 69 13.49 6.34 -6.01
C GLU A 69 12.65 7.50 -5.46
N VAL A 70 11.60 7.15 -4.72
CA VAL A 70 10.76 8.12 -4.03
C VAL A 70 11.27 8.16 -2.60
N TYR A 71 11.38 9.36 -2.05
CA TYR A 71 11.69 9.60 -0.66
C TYR A 71 10.43 10.09 0.04
N VAL A 72 10.22 9.62 1.27
CA VAL A 72 9.06 9.97 2.09
C VAL A 72 9.53 10.52 3.41
N CYS A 73 8.97 11.64 3.84
CA CYS A 73 9.23 12.17 5.18
C CYS A 73 8.49 11.33 6.23
N LYS A 74 9.23 10.77 7.19
CA LYS A 74 8.68 9.90 8.24
C LYS A 74 7.70 10.59 9.19
N TYR A 75 7.70 11.93 9.25
CA TYR A 75 6.87 12.70 10.18
C TYR A 75 5.60 13.28 9.56
N CYS A 76 5.59 13.55 8.25
CA CYS A 76 4.49 14.24 7.60
C CYS A 76 3.98 13.56 6.32
N GLY A 77 4.62 12.47 5.89
CA GLY A 77 4.21 11.71 4.72
C GLY A 77 4.48 12.38 3.38
N THR A 78 4.94 13.64 3.37
CA THR A 78 5.36 14.34 2.15
C THR A 78 6.40 13.52 1.40
N GLN A 79 6.21 13.40 0.10
CA GLN A 79 7.00 12.55 -0.75
C GLN A 79 7.54 13.32 -1.96
N GLY A 80 8.73 12.94 -2.40
CA GLY A 80 9.42 13.58 -3.52
C GLY A 80 10.48 12.66 -4.11
N ARG A 81 10.91 12.94 -5.33
CA ARG A 81 11.98 12.17 -5.99
C ARG A 81 13.37 12.74 -5.71
N ASP A 82 13.41 13.94 -5.16
CA ASP A 82 14.62 14.66 -4.88
C ASP A 82 14.90 14.60 -3.37
N PRO A 83 15.98 13.95 -2.90
CA PRO A 83 16.29 13.94 -1.48
C PRO A 83 16.63 15.33 -0.92
N TYR A 84 16.91 16.34 -1.74
CA TYR A 84 17.26 17.69 -1.27
C TYR A 84 16.12 18.39 -0.51
N PHE A 85 14.85 18.00 -0.68
CA PHE A 85 13.76 18.52 0.16
C PHE A 85 13.86 18.05 1.62
N ALA A 86 14.78 17.14 1.98
CA ALA A 86 15.15 16.87 3.38
C ALA A 86 15.41 18.16 4.17
N SER A 87 16.02 19.15 3.51
CA SER A 87 16.41 20.42 4.11
C SER A 87 15.25 21.41 4.29
N SER A 88 14.09 21.19 3.63
CA SER A 88 12.96 22.11 3.75
C SER A 88 12.22 21.96 5.08
N TYR A 89 11.46 23.00 5.42
CA TYR A 89 10.79 23.08 6.71
C TYR A 89 9.64 22.05 6.86
N CYS A 90 9.62 21.33 7.97
CA CYS A 90 8.59 20.33 8.29
C CYS A 90 7.97 20.59 9.68
N ASN A 91 6.67 20.90 9.71
CA ASN A 91 5.96 21.20 10.96
C ASN A 91 5.94 20.04 11.97
N TYR A 92 5.77 18.81 11.48
CA TYR A 92 5.61 17.60 12.29
C TYR A 92 6.94 17.00 12.77
N SER A 93 8.05 17.43 12.19
CA SER A 93 9.38 16.96 12.54
C SER A 93 9.91 17.68 13.79
N PRO A 94 10.50 16.96 14.76
CA PRO A 94 11.16 17.58 15.91
C PRO A 94 12.30 18.52 15.52
N THR A 95 13.02 18.21 14.44
CA THR A 95 14.16 19.00 13.93
C THR A 95 13.73 20.10 12.97
N LYS A 96 12.42 20.25 12.72
CA LYS A 96 11.86 21.19 11.73
C LYS A 96 12.35 20.99 10.30
N SER A 97 12.95 19.83 10.01
CA SER A 97 13.40 19.40 8.68
C SER A 97 12.79 18.04 8.33
N HIS A 98 12.69 17.70 7.05
CA HIS A 98 12.18 16.40 6.64
C HIS A 98 13.22 15.30 6.89
N SER A 99 12.84 14.28 7.67
CA SER A 99 13.66 13.08 7.84
C SER A 99 13.14 12.00 6.90
N LEU A 100 13.96 11.64 5.91
CA LEU A 100 13.55 10.82 4.78
C LEU A 100 13.76 9.33 5.04
N ILE A 101 12.82 8.53 4.57
CA ILE A 101 12.94 7.08 4.35
C ILE A 101 12.73 6.81 2.85
N ARG A 102 13.26 5.70 2.33
CA ARG A 102 12.92 5.29 0.96
C ARG A 102 11.45 4.89 0.89
N GLY A 103 10.82 5.21 -0.23
CA GLY A 103 9.47 4.81 -0.56
C GLY A 103 9.35 3.30 -0.55
N SER A 104 8.20 2.84 -0.07
CA SER A 104 7.83 1.44 0.04
C SER A 104 6.36 1.29 -0.34
N ASP A 105 5.95 0.07 -0.69
CA ASP A 105 4.55 -0.26 -0.94
C ASP A 105 3.70 -0.12 0.33
N THR A 106 4.33 -0.24 1.50
CA THR A 106 3.69 -0.12 2.80
C THR A 106 4.57 0.61 3.80
N TYR A 107 3.91 1.32 4.72
CA TYR A 107 4.50 2.03 5.83
C TYR A 107 3.84 1.58 7.12
N VAL A 108 4.61 1.60 8.20
CA VAL A 108 4.14 1.19 9.51
C VAL A 108 4.45 2.29 10.51
N CYS A 109 3.52 2.59 11.41
CA CYS A 109 3.80 3.47 12.53
C CYS A 109 4.73 2.78 13.53
N LYS A 110 5.88 3.40 13.80
CA LYS A 110 6.91 2.95 14.72
C LYS A 110 6.40 2.67 16.15
N PHE A 111 5.37 3.40 16.58
CA PHE A 111 4.90 3.42 17.97
C PHE A 111 3.58 2.69 18.21
N CYS A 112 2.80 2.40 17.17
CA CYS A 112 1.52 1.68 17.33
C CYS A 112 1.35 0.50 16.38
N GLY A 113 2.24 0.32 15.41
CA GLY A 113 2.16 -0.77 14.45
C GLY A 113 1.08 -0.61 13.38
N THR A 114 0.33 0.50 13.36
CA THR A 114 -0.64 0.79 12.30
C THR A 114 0.05 0.75 10.93
N LEU A 115 -0.48 -0.08 10.04
CA LEU A 115 0.03 -0.26 8.68
C LEU A 115 -0.84 0.52 7.69
N GLY A 116 -0.20 1.21 6.76
CA GLY A 116 -0.88 1.92 5.67
C GLY A 116 -0.06 1.88 4.38
N ARG A 117 -0.74 2.01 3.24
CA ARG A 117 -0.08 2.18 1.93
C ARG A 117 0.17 3.64 1.59
N ASP A 118 -0.62 4.53 2.17
CA ASP A 118 -0.53 5.96 1.97
C ASP A 118 0.31 6.60 3.08
N PRO A 119 1.49 7.18 2.81
CA PRO A 119 2.31 7.79 3.84
C PRO A 119 1.65 9.00 4.52
N TYR A 120 0.61 9.60 3.96
CA TYR A 120 -0.08 10.74 4.58
C TYR A 120 -0.86 10.39 5.85
N PHE A 121 -0.99 9.11 6.22
CA PHE A 121 -1.60 8.72 7.50
C PHE A 121 -0.81 9.23 8.72
N THR A 122 0.40 9.75 8.54
CA THR A 122 1.15 10.50 9.58
C THR A 122 0.33 11.62 10.22
N SER A 123 -0.58 12.22 9.47
CA SER A 123 -1.47 13.28 9.97
C SER A 123 -2.49 12.79 11.01
N GLY A 124 -2.75 11.48 11.07
CA GLY A 124 -3.65 10.87 12.03
C GLY A 124 -3.13 10.90 13.47
N TYR A 125 -4.06 10.74 14.41
CA TYR A 125 -3.76 10.70 15.84
C TYR A 125 -3.21 9.33 16.27
N CYS A 126 -2.07 9.34 16.97
CA CYS A 126 -1.43 8.14 17.50
C CYS A 126 -1.09 8.31 18.99
N PRO A 127 -1.86 7.71 19.92
CA PRO A 127 -1.68 7.93 21.36
C PRO A 127 -0.38 7.35 21.92
N TYR A 128 0.27 6.44 21.19
CA TYR A 128 1.52 5.81 21.59
C TYR A 128 2.76 6.60 21.14
N SER A 129 2.58 7.60 20.27
CA SER A 129 3.69 8.39 19.74
C SER A 129 3.94 9.62 20.62
N PRO A 130 5.21 10.03 20.85
CA PRO A 130 5.54 11.19 21.67
C PRO A 130 4.90 12.51 21.21
N ASN A 131 4.62 12.65 19.91
CA ASN A 131 4.01 13.85 19.32
C ASN A 131 2.53 13.65 18.97
N ASN A 132 1.88 12.59 19.44
CA ASN A 132 0.50 12.22 19.09
C ASN A 132 0.22 12.02 17.60
N HIS A 133 1.25 11.88 16.76
CA HIS A 133 1.15 11.64 15.33
C HIS A 133 1.86 10.35 14.95
N HIS A 134 1.42 9.69 13.88
CA HIS A 134 2.13 8.50 13.42
C HIS A 134 3.51 8.89 12.87
N ILE A 135 4.53 8.12 13.24
CA ILE A 135 5.90 8.25 12.73
C ILE A 135 6.21 7.00 11.92
N LEU A 136 6.51 7.17 10.64
CA LEU A 136 6.66 6.06 9.71
C LEU A 136 8.01 5.37 9.83
N THR A 137 7.97 4.06 9.66
CA THR A 137 9.07 3.23 9.17
C THR A 137 8.60 2.46 7.94
N GLN A 138 9.53 1.86 7.21
CA GLN A 138 9.21 1.02 6.06
C GLN A 138 8.51 -0.25 6.50
N GLY A 139 7.51 -0.70 5.72
CA GLY A 139 6.97 -2.03 5.85
C GLY A 139 8.04 -3.09 5.61
N ARG A 140 8.07 -4.12 6.46
CA ARG A 140 9.04 -5.22 6.45
C ARG A 140 8.30 -6.54 6.62
N SER A 141 8.95 -7.65 6.24
CA SER A 141 8.43 -8.99 6.53
C SER A 141 8.59 -9.38 8.00
N MET A 142 9.49 -8.71 8.72
CA MET A 142 9.74 -8.91 10.14
C MET A 142 9.97 -7.56 10.82
N TYR A 143 9.33 -7.36 11.95
CA TYR A 143 9.42 -6.16 12.77
C TYR A 143 10.13 -6.48 14.06
N VAL A 144 11.09 -5.65 14.45
CA VAL A 144 11.93 -5.88 15.64
C VAL A 144 11.77 -4.72 16.60
N CYS A 145 11.55 -5.04 17.88
CA CYS A 145 11.54 -4.05 18.94
C CYS A 145 12.96 -3.57 19.24
N LYS A 146 13.17 -2.26 19.17
CA LYS A 146 14.43 -1.57 19.49
C LYS A 146 14.96 -1.86 20.90
N TYR A 147 14.09 -2.07 21.87
CA TYR A 147 14.50 -2.20 23.29
C TYR A 147 14.68 -3.64 23.77
N CYS A 148 13.84 -4.58 23.31
CA CYS A 148 13.91 -5.96 23.77
C CYS A 148 14.43 -6.95 22.72
N GLY A 149 14.50 -6.56 21.44
CA GLY A 149 14.87 -7.45 20.34
C GLY A 149 13.78 -8.45 19.94
N GLU A 150 12.60 -8.40 20.56
CA GLU A 150 11.46 -9.24 20.19
C GLU A 150 11.05 -8.96 18.74
N GLN A 151 10.72 -10.03 18.03
CA GLN A 151 10.41 -10.00 16.60
C GLN A 151 9.01 -10.54 16.34
N SER A 152 8.32 -9.93 15.38
CA SER A 152 7.00 -10.36 14.93
C SER A 152 6.84 -10.04 13.45
N GLN A 153 6.13 -10.89 12.71
CA GLN A 153 5.70 -10.59 11.34
C GLN A 153 4.51 -9.61 11.32
N ASN A 154 3.77 -9.51 12.43
CA ASN A 154 2.65 -8.60 12.58
C ASN A 154 3.08 -7.37 13.38
N PRO A 155 3.06 -6.15 12.80
CA PRO A 155 3.50 -4.94 13.49
C PRO A 155 2.56 -4.52 14.63
N LEU A 156 1.35 -5.08 14.72
CA LEU A 156 0.40 -4.81 15.80
C LEU A 156 0.83 -5.37 17.17
N PHE A 157 1.99 -6.04 17.27
CA PHE A 157 2.60 -6.34 18.57
C PHE A 157 3.14 -5.09 19.27
N VAL A 158 3.31 -3.98 18.55
CA VAL A 158 3.95 -2.77 19.06
C VAL A 158 3.28 -2.20 20.34
N PRO A 159 1.94 -2.12 20.41
CA PRO A 159 1.23 -1.66 21.61
C PRO A 159 1.24 -2.65 22.78
N ASN A 160 1.85 -3.84 22.65
CA ASN A 160 1.99 -4.78 23.76
C ASN A 160 3.02 -4.27 24.78
N THR A 161 3.02 -4.90 25.95
CA THR A 161 3.90 -4.49 27.05
C THR A 161 5.33 -4.93 26.81
N CYS A 162 6.26 -3.97 26.77
CA CYS A 162 7.70 -4.23 26.71
C CYS A 162 8.39 -3.73 27.98
N PHE A 163 8.79 -4.64 28.87
CA PHE A 163 9.41 -4.26 30.15
C PHE A 163 10.77 -3.56 30.01
N LYS A 164 11.50 -3.88 28.94
CA LYS A 164 12.79 -3.27 28.60
C LYS A 164 12.66 -1.88 27.97
N SER A 165 11.45 -1.47 27.58
CA SER A 165 11.20 -0.15 27.03
C SER A 165 10.94 0.87 28.15
N PRO A 166 11.48 2.09 28.05
CA PRO A 166 11.20 3.16 29.02
C PRO A 166 9.70 3.53 29.07
N HIS A 167 8.99 3.37 27.94
CA HIS A 167 7.56 3.69 27.81
C HIS A 167 6.66 2.46 27.98
N LYS A 168 7.22 1.32 28.40
CA LYS A 168 6.49 0.04 28.60
C LYS A 168 5.77 -0.49 27.37
N LYS A 169 6.11 0.00 26.17
CA LYS A 169 5.59 -0.41 24.87
C LYS A 169 6.73 -0.71 23.91
N HIS A 170 6.54 -1.59 22.94
CA HIS A 170 7.58 -1.82 21.94
C HIS A 170 7.70 -0.59 21.04
N GLU A 171 8.87 -0.41 20.44
CA GLU A 171 9.14 0.63 19.44
C GLU A 171 9.91 -0.04 18.32
N LEU A 172 9.46 0.12 17.07
CA LEU A 172 10.12 -0.49 15.93
C LEU A 172 11.48 0.15 15.65
N ILE A 173 12.37 -0.60 15.03
CA ILE A 173 13.59 -0.06 14.44
C ILE A 173 13.26 0.60 13.09
N ASP A 174 13.95 1.71 12.78
CA ASP A 174 13.81 2.42 11.50
C ASP A 174 14.43 1.63 10.33
#